data_AF-A0A7S3G036-F1
#
_entry.id   AF-A0A7S3G036-F1
#
_cell.length_a   1.000
_cell.length_b   1.000
_cell.length_c   1.000
_cell.angle_alpha   90.00
_cell.angle_beta   90.00
_cell.angle_gamma   90.00
#
_symmetry.space_group_name_H-M   'P 1'
#
loop_
_entity.id
_entity.type
_entity.pdbx_description
1 polymer ?
#
loop_
_entity_poly.entity_id
_entity_poly.type
_entity_poly.pdbx_seq_one_letter_code
_entity_poly.pdbx_strand_id
1 'polypeptide(L)'
;MVYQDLVSSSNKGANYTNFDLIYLTSPLLDILTDWDAEGKNPAELIEPVDGFHPGQIAQALEAKWMYEHLEEAYPEFLGEVNPHNDDIQKVFGDQGGY
;
A
#
# COMPACT_ATOMS: atom_id res chain seq x y z
N MET A 1 18.42 -1.37 6.66
CA MET A 1 18.25 -2.65 5.93
C MET A 1 18.75 -2.39 4.52
N VAL A 2 19.58 -3.25 3.93
CA VAL A 2 20.39 -2.92 2.73
C VAL A 2 19.59 -2.22 1.62
N TYR A 3 18.35 -2.64 1.33
CA TYR A 3 17.50 -2.01 0.31
C TYR A 3 16.96 -0.63 0.70
N GLN A 4 16.55 -0.43 1.94
CA GLN A 4 16.19 0.88 2.47
C GLN A 4 17.38 1.84 2.37
N ASP A 5 18.57 1.34 2.71
CA ASP A 5 19.81 2.12 2.67
C ASP A 5 20.19 2.48 1.24
N LEU A 6 19.92 1.60 0.25
CA LEU A 6 20.09 1.89 -1.18
C LEU A 6 19.14 2.98 -1.66
N VAL A 7 17.83 2.89 -1.38
CA VAL A 7 16.87 3.92 -1.80
C VAL A 7 17.12 5.25 -1.08
N SER A 8 17.45 5.19 0.20
CA SER A 8 17.78 6.38 1.00
C SER A 8 19.10 7.00 0.58
N SER A 9 20.07 6.20 0.09
CA SER A 9 21.35 6.71 -0.42
C SER A 9 21.25 7.23 -1.86
N SER A 10 20.36 6.69 -2.71
CA SER A 10 19.99 7.36 -3.96
C SER A 10 19.27 8.69 -3.70
N ASN A 11 18.46 8.78 -2.64
CA ASN A 11 17.84 10.04 -2.21
C ASN A 11 18.83 11.02 -1.55
N LYS A 12 20.03 10.57 -1.10
CA LYS A 12 21.12 11.45 -0.67
C LYS A 12 21.83 12.04 -1.91
N GLY A 13 21.13 12.91 -2.63
CA GLY A 13 21.69 13.75 -3.68
C GLY A 13 20.99 13.69 -5.03
N ALA A 14 20.12 12.70 -5.28
CA ALA A 14 19.29 12.67 -6.49
C ALA A 14 17.88 13.16 -6.19
N ASN A 15 17.69 14.48 -6.23
CA ASN A 15 16.35 15.00 -6.51
C ASN A 15 16.09 14.73 -7.99
N TYR A 16 15.24 13.75 -8.30
CA TYR A 16 14.77 13.58 -9.66
C TYR A 16 13.95 14.80 -10.05
N THR A 17 14.10 15.29 -11.28
CA THR A 17 13.46 16.55 -11.69
C THR A 17 11.96 16.43 -11.91
N ASN A 18 11.43 15.21 -12.03
CA ASN A 18 10.08 14.95 -12.51
C ASN A 18 9.25 14.06 -11.58
N PHE A 19 9.82 13.56 -10.48
CA PHE A 19 9.09 12.74 -9.51
C PHE A 19 9.81 12.75 -8.17
N ASP A 20 9.04 12.56 -7.10
CA ASP A 20 9.56 12.31 -5.77
C ASP A 20 9.69 10.79 -5.54
N LEU A 21 10.64 10.39 -4.70
CA LEU A 21 10.92 8.98 -4.42
C LEU A 21 10.96 8.74 -2.92
N ILE A 22 10.15 7.79 -2.45
CA ILE A 22 10.15 7.30 -1.07
C ILE A 22 10.43 5.79 -1.03
N TYR A 23 10.85 5.31 0.14
CA TYR A 23 10.97 3.89 0.43
C TYR A 23 9.96 3.51 1.51
N LEU A 24 9.12 2.51 1.24
CA LEU A 24 8.26 1.89 2.23
C LEU A 24 8.80 0.49 2.56
N THR A 25 8.99 0.22 3.85
CA THR A 25 9.33 -1.12 4.33
C THR A 25 8.08 -2.00 4.22
N SER A 26 8.24 -3.25 3.75
CA SER A 26 7.12 -4.19 3.70
C SER A 26 6.50 -4.39 5.10
N PRO A 27 5.17 -4.27 5.24
CA PRO A 27 4.48 -4.43 6.52
C PRO A 27 4.09 -5.88 6.83
N LEU A 28 4.49 -6.85 5.99
CA LEU A 28 3.99 -8.22 6.06
C LEU A 28 4.19 -8.87 7.44
N LEU A 29 5.32 -8.63 8.09
CA LEU A 29 5.57 -9.20 9.43
C LEU A 29 4.63 -8.61 10.49
N ASP A 30 4.34 -7.32 10.42
CA ASP A 30 3.41 -6.67 11.35
C ASP A 30 1.99 -7.20 11.10
N ILE A 31 1.59 -7.31 9.84
CA ILE A 31 0.29 -7.88 9.44
C ILE A 31 0.12 -9.32 9.94
N LEU A 32 1.15 -10.18 9.77
CA LEU A 32 1.10 -11.56 10.27
C LEU A 32 1.00 -11.61 11.81
N THR A 33 1.69 -10.69 12.49
CA THR A 33 1.66 -10.58 13.96
C THR A 33 0.29 -10.14 14.45
N ASP A 34 -0.31 -9.14 13.81
CA ASP A 34 -1.65 -8.65 14.15
C ASP A 34 -2.72 -9.71 13.87
N TRP A 35 -2.58 -10.48 12.79
CA TRP A 35 -3.49 -11.58 12.47
C TRP A 35 -3.47 -12.69 13.53
N ASP A 36 -2.28 -13.05 14.02
CA ASP A 36 -2.12 -13.99 15.14
C ASP A 36 -2.70 -13.44 16.45
N ALA A 37 -2.49 -12.15 16.72
CA ALA A 37 -3.02 -11.47 17.90
C ALA A 37 -4.56 -11.42 17.92
N GLU A 38 -5.20 -11.43 16.76
CA GLU A 38 -6.66 -11.60 16.61
C GLU A 38 -7.14 -13.05 16.82
N GLY A 39 -6.23 -13.99 17.10
CA GLY A 39 -6.52 -15.41 17.29
C GLY A 39 -6.73 -16.20 16.00
N LYS A 40 -6.32 -15.64 14.86
CA LYS A 40 -6.40 -16.29 13.54
C LYS A 40 -5.07 -16.96 13.19
N ASN A 41 -5.07 -17.86 12.23
CA ASN A 41 -3.84 -18.55 11.82
C ASN A 41 -3.11 -17.73 10.74
N PRO A 42 -1.86 -17.26 10.95
CA PRO A 42 -1.11 -16.51 9.94
C PRO A 42 -0.88 -17.27 8.62
N ALA A 43 -0.96 -18.60 8.62
CA ALA A 43 -0.89 -19.38 7.39
C ALA A 43 -2.07 -19.10 6.42
N GLU A 44 -3.19 -18.55 6.90
CA GLU A 44 -4.31 -18.09 6.07
C GLU A 44 -3.93 -16.92 5.16
N LEU A 45 -2.84 -16.21 5.48
CA LEU A 45 -2.32 -15.08 4.72
C LEU A 45 -1.29 -15.49 3.66
N ILE A 46 -0.95 -16.77 3.56
CA ILE A 46 0.02 -17.29 2.59
C ILE A 46 -0.70 -18.09 1.51
N GLU A 47 -0.27 -17.96 0.26
CA GLU A 47 -0.78 -18.75 -0.87
C GLU A 47 -0.59 -20.26 -0.62
N PRO A 48 -1.67 -21.06 -0.63
CA PRO A 48 -1.60 -22.45 -0.20
C PRO A 48 -0.85 -23.37 -1.18
N VAL A 49 -0.70 -22.95 -2.45
CA VAL A 49 -0.07 -23.79 -3.49
C VAL A 49 1.45 -23.72 -3.42
N ASP A 50 2.01 -22.52 -3.32
CA ASP A 50 3.46 -22.33 -3.27
C ASP A 50 4.00 -22.19 -1.84
N GLY A 51 3.15 -21.88 -0.86
CA GLY A 51 3.55 -21.69 0.53
C GLY A 51 4.51 -20.51 0.71
N PHE A 52 4.46 -19.53 -0.19
CA PHE A 52 5.42 -18.45 -0.28
C PHE A 52 4.78 -17.07 -0.53
N HIS A 53 3.97 -16.91 -1.57
CA HIS A 53 3.40 -15.61 -1.89
C HIS A 53 2.37 -15.17 -0.83
N PRO A 54 2.22 -13.85 -0.59
CA PRO A 54 1.08 -13.35 0.15
C PRO A 54 -0.20 -13.71 -0.60
N GLY A 55 -1.14 -14.34 0.11
CA GLY A 55 -2.47 -14.62 -0.40
C GLY A 55 -3.29 -13.35 -0.62
N GLN A 56 -4.46 -13.49 -1.25
CA GLN A 56 -5.32 -12.35 -1.58
C GLN A 56 -5.64 -11.44 -0.36
N ILE A 57 -5.88 -12.03 0.81
CA ILE A 57 -6.18 -11.28 2.04
C ILE A 57 -4.94 -10.48 2.48
N ALA A 58 -3.76 -11.09 2.45
CA ALA A 58 -2.51 -10.42 2.82
C ALA A 58 -2.23 -9.24 1.90
N GLN A 59 -2.41 -9.39 0.59
CA GLN A 59 -2.22 -8.31 -0.38
C GLN A 59 -3.18 -7.14 -0.12
N ALA A 60 -4.43 -7.41 0.24
CA ALA A 60 -5.39 -6.36 0.59
C ALA A 60 -5.00 -5.62 1.88
N LEU A 61 -4.46 -6.33 2.88
CA LEU A 61 -3.97 -5.73 4.12
C LEU A 61 -2.70 -4.89 3.89
N GLU A 62 -1.77 -5.36 3.07
CA GLU A 62 -0.59 -4.58 2.66
C GLU A 62 -0.98 -3.31 1.92
N ALA A 63 -1.95 -3.39 0.99
CA ALA A 63 -2.47 -2.23 0.27
C ALA A 63 -3.15 -1.23 1.21
N LYS A 64 -3.93 -1.71 2.18
CA LYS A 64 -4.55 -0.86 3.21
C LYS A 64 -3.47 -0.14 4.03
N TRP A 65 -2.50 -0.88 4.55
CA TRP A 65 -1.39 -0.31 5.31
C TRP A 65 -0.63 0.76 4.50
N MET A 66 -0.35 0.48 3.22
CA MET A 66 0.32 1.42 2.33
C MET A 66 -0.51 2.70 2.14
N TYR A 67 -1.82 2.56 1.92
CA TYR A 67 -2.71 3.71 1.75
C TYR A 67 -2.74 4.59 3.01
N GLU A 68 -2.95 3.98 4.19
CA GLU A 68 -2.97 4.70 5.48
C GLU A 68 -1.63 5.40 5.75
N HIS A 69 -0.51 4.74 5.44
CA HIS A 69 0.81 5.33 5.63
C HIS A 69 1.09 6.50 4.67
N LEU A 70 0.65 6.40 3.41
CA LEU A 70 0.73 7.50 2.45
C LEU A 70 -0.18 8.65 2.85
N GLU A 71 -1.39 8.39 3.31
CA GLU A 71 -2.33 9.41 3.75
C GLU A 71 -1.80 10.22 4.95
N GLU A 72 -1.15 9.54 5.91
CA GLU A 72 -0.59 10.20 7.10
C GLU A 72 0.72 10.97 6.78
N ALA A 73 1.65 10.34 6.06
CA ALA A 73 3.02 10.85 5.93
C ALA A 73 3.30 11.60 4.62
N TYR A 74 2.57 11.28 3.55
CA TYR A 74 2.78 11.79 2.19
C TYR A 74 1.45 12.07 1.46
N PRO A 75 0.50 12.83 2.06
CA PRO A 75 -0.84 13.02 1.49
C PRO A 75 -0.82 13.63 0.08
N GLU A 76 0.23 14.37 -0.26
CA GLU A 76 0.45 14.93 -1.59
C GLU A 76 0.63 13.88 -2.69
N PHE A 77 0.98 12.63 -2.32
CA PHE A 77 1.08 11.51 -3.27
C PHE A 77 -0.30 10.94 -3.64
N LEU A 78 -1.31 11.13 -2.78
CA LEU A 78 -2.68 10.68 -3.02
C LEU A 78 -3.54 11.74 -3.72
N GLY A 79 -3.20 13.01 -3.54
CA GLY A 79 -3.97 14.15 -4.05
C GLY A 79 -5.21 14.45 -3.20
N GLU A 80 -5.91 15.54 -3.54
CA GLU A 80 -7.12 15.92 -2.83
C GLU A 80 -8.33 15.07 -3.24
N VAL A 81 -9.26 14.89 -2.32
CA VAL A 81 -10.57 14.31 -2.63
C VAL A 81 -11.29 15.23 -3.62
N ASN A 82 -11.62 14.69 -4.79
CA ASN A 82 -12.33 15.45 -5.82
C ASN A 82 -13.74 15.85 -5.32
N PRO A 83 -14.06 17.16 -5.21
CA PRO A 83 -15.33 17.62 -4.67
C PRO A 83 -16.54 17.29 -5.56
N HIS A 84 -16.31 16.85 -6.80
CA HIS A 84 -17.34 16.50 -7.76
C HIS A 84 -17.60 14.99 -7.88
N ASN A 85 -17.06 14.16 -6.98
CA ASN A 85 -17.28 12.71 -7.02
C ASN A 85 -18.79 12.35 -7.02
N ASP A 86 -19.59 13.02 -6.20
CA ASP A 86 -21.05 12.81 -6.17
C ASP A 86 -21.74 13.21 -7.49
N ASP A 87 -21.27 14.29 -8.13
CA ASP A 87 -21.78 14.72 -9.43
C ASP A 87 -21.43 13.71 -10.53
N ILE A 88 -20.18 13.21 -10.52
CA ILE A 88 -19.69 12.21 -11.46
C ILE A 88 -20.51 10.93 -11.33
N GLN A 89 -20.69 10.41 -10.11
CA GLN A 89 -21.49 9.23 -9.84
C GLN A 89 -22.94 9.41 -10.34
N LYS A 90 -23.53 10.59 -10.14
CA LYS A 90 -24.90 10.89 -10.55
C LYS A 90 -25.07 10.95 -12.08
N VAL A 91 -24.09 11.49 -12.80
CA VAL A 91 -24.17 11.68 -14.27
C VAL A 91 -23.70 10.46 -15.03
N PHE A 92 -22.64 9.80 -14.56
CA PHE A 92 -21.93 8.74 -15.28
C PHE A 92 -22.08 7.35 -14.65
N GLY A 93 -22.72 7.23 -13.48
CA GLY A 93 -22.97 5.94 -12.83
C GLY A 93 -21.68 5.22 -12.47
N ASP A 94 -21.54 3.98 -12.93
CA ASP A 94 -20.36 3.14 -12.74
C ASP A 94 -19.19 3.51 -13.67
N GLN A 95 -19.33 4.58 -14.45
CA GLN A 95 -18.33 5.09 -15.40
C GLN A 95 -17.93 4.05 -16.46
N GLY A 96 -18.78 3.05 -16.74
CA GLY A 96 -18.52 1.99 -17.70
C GLY A 96 -17.97 0.69 -17.11
N GLY A 97 -17.75 0.61 -15.79
CA GLY A 97 -17.36 -0.61 -15.07
C GLY A 97 -15.95 -1.14 -15.37
N TYR A 98 -15.60 -2.25 -14.69
CA TYR A 98 -14.42 -3.11 -14.94
C TYR A 98 -14.82 -4.57 -14.79
#